data_AF-A0A7W7Q8M0-F1
#
_entry.id   AF-A0A7W7Q8M0-F1
#
_cell.length_a   1.000
_cell.length_b   1.000
_cell.length_c   1.000
_cell.angle_alpha   90.00
_cell.angle_beta   90.00
_cell.angle_gamma   90.00
#
_symmetry.space_group_name_H-M   'P 1'
#
loop_
_entity.id
_entity.type
_entity.pdbx_description
1 polymer ?
#
loop_
_entity_poly.entity_id
_entity_poly.type
_entity_poly.pdbx_seq_one_letter_code
_entity_poly.pdbx_strand_id
1 'polypeptide(L)'
;MQLSADPQTNDAAEKAAEPGDAPRHQHRTQAQRRAETRVALLEATVQCLVTHGYAKTTTGRIAALANVSRGAQTLYFRTRAELVGAAVTHLAEQRAAAAHARFARGPVSIEEALDVLWEECQGVVFNATLELWVASRTDPELRANLHRLERDVARTIAREAEAALGDIARRPGFADDLIFAIATVRGLALLRISNGGSGRAMNHLWQQTRTRLARLLS
;
A
#
# COMPACT_ATOMS: atom_id res chain seq x y z
N MET A 1 8.86 -89.74 10.56
CA MET A 1 7.60 -90.37 11.02
C MET A 1 6.92 -89.35 11.93
N GLN A 2 5.67 -88.99 11.58
CA GLN A 2 4.63 -88.21 12.26
C GLN A 2 4.95 -87.31 13.47
N LEU A 3 4.64 -86.01 13.43
CA LEU A 3 3.32 -85.36 13.67
C LEU A 3 2.81 -85.50 15.12
N SER A 4 2.84 -84.39 15.85
CA SER A 4 1.85 -83.91 16.83
C SER A 4 2.47 -82.71 17.57
N ALA A 5 1.81 -81.63 17.94
CA ALA A 5 0.54 -81.00 17.60
C ALA A 5 0.63 -79.63 18.33
N ASP A 6 0.23 -78.55 17.68
CA ASP A 6 -0.04 -77.24 18.31
C ASP A 6 -1.38 -77.35 19.08
N PRO A 7 -1.67 -76.56 20.14
CA PRO A 7 -2.01 -75.14 19.94
C PRO A 7 -1.68 -74.15 21.09
N GLN A 8 -1.32 -72.93 20.68
CA GLN A 8 -1.72 -71.60 21.19
C GLN A 8 -1.83 -71.34 22.71
N THR A 9 -1.07 -70.36 23.21
CA THR A 9 -1.62 -69.29 24.06
C THR A 9 -0.90 -67.96 23.79
N ASN A 10 -1.73 -66.95 23.58
CA ASN A 10 -1.49 -65.55 23.26
C ASN A 10 -1.00 -64.77 24.50
N ASP A 11 0.19 -64.16 24.47
CA ASP A 11 0.49 -62.98 25.31
C ASP A 11 1.78 -62.26 24.84
N ALA A 12 1.62 -61.09 24.22
CA ALA A 12 2.57 -59.96 24.21
C ALA A 12 2.07 -58.90 23.22
N ALA A 13 1.07 -58.14 23.67
CA ALA A 13 0.79 -56.83 23.11
C ALA A 13 1.94 -55.85 23.43
N GLU A 14 1.95 -54.75 22.68
CA GLU A 14 2.44 -53.44 23.12
C GLU A 14 3.92 -53.09 22.80
N LYS A 15 4.14 -52.62 21.56
CA LYS A 15 5.12 -51.55 21.32
C LYS A 15 4.45 -50.40 20.57
N ALA A 16 4.35 -49.30 21.30
CA ALA A 16 3.62 -48.07 20.99
C ALA A 16 3.99 -47.49 19.62
N ALA A 17 2.95 -47.20 18.84
CA ALA A 17 3.02 -46.23 17.76
C ALA A 17 3.19 -44.84 18.36
N GLU A 18 4.22 -44.12 17.92
CA GLU A 18 4.47 -42.73 18.27
C GLU A 18 3.27 -41.85 17.83
N PRO A 19 2.70 -41.02 18.72
CA PRO A 19 1.68 -40.06 18.31
C PRO A 19 2.34 -38.97 17.46
N GLY A 20 1.95 -38.94 16.19
CA GLY A 20 2.35 -37.91 15.24
C GLY A 20 2.08 -36.51 15.79
N ASP A 21 3.10 -35.67 15.73
CA ASP A 21 3.02 -34.23 15.91
C ASP A 21 2.24 -33.63 14.73
N ALA A 22 0.91 -33.68 14.83
CA ALA A 22 0.05 -32.91 13.94
C ALA A 22 0.22 -31.42 14.29
N PRO A 23 0.54 -30.55 13.32
CA PRO A 23 0.76 -29.14 13.60
C PRO A 23 -0.51 -28.56 14.21
N ARG A 24 -0.41 -28.14 15.47
CA ARG A 24 -1.47 -27.44 16.20
C ARG A 24 -1.82 -26.18 15.41
N HIS A 25 -2.93 -26.21 14.69
CA HIS A 25 -3.51 -25.02 14.09
C HIS A 25 -3.74 -23.99 15.21
N GLN A 26 -2.85 -23.00 15.32
CA GLN A 26 -3.00 -21.90 16.27
C GLN A 26 -4.35 -21.24 15.98
N HIS A 27 -5.30 -21.39 16.90
CA HIS A 27 -6.61 -20.77 16.80
C HIS A 27 -6.43 -19.25 16.74
N ARG A 28 -6.67 -18.67 15.56
CA ARG A 28 -6.60 -17.22 15.36
C ARG A 28 -7.47 -16.49 16.38
N THR A 29 -6.87 -15.51 17.05
CA THR A 29 -7.56 -14.69 18.06
C THR A 29 -8.61 -13.80 17.40
N GLN A 30 -9.60 -13.35 18.18
CA GLN A 30 -10.61 -12.41 17.71
C GLN A 30 -9.99 -11.10 17.19
N ALA A 31 -8.89 -10.65 17.82
CA ALA A 31 -8.14 -9.47 17.39
C ALA A 31 -7.49 -9.67 16.00
N GLN A 32 -6.89 -10.83 15.76
CA GLN A 32 -6.30 -11.17 14.44
C GLN A 32 -7.36 -11.19 13.34
N ARG A 33 -8.50 -11.84 13.57
CA ARG A 33 -9.61 -11.86 12.59
C ARG A 33 -10.12 -10.46 12.28
N ARG A 34 -10.19 -9.60 13.30
CA ARG A 34 -10.60 -8.19 13.14
C ARG A 34 -9.61 -7.41 12.28
N ALA A 35 -8.31 -7.59 12.53
CA ALA A 35 -7.26 -6.95 11.72
C ALA A 35 -7.27 -7.45 10.26
N GLU A 36 -7.36 -8.78 10.05
CA GLU A 36 -7.46 -9.41 8.72
C GLU A 36 -8.66 -8.85 7.93
N THR A 37 -9.83 -8.78 8.56
CA THR A 37 -11.05 -8.24 7.93
C THR A 37 -10.87 -6.77 7.55
N ARG A 38 -10.25 -5.97 8.42
CA ARG A 38 -9.98 -4.57 8.14
C ARG A 38 -9.06 -4.42 6.94
N VAL A 39 -7.96 -5.18 6.88
CA VAL A 39 -7.02 -5.16 5.75
C VAL A 39 -7.72 -5.59 4.45
N ALA A 40 -8.52 -6.66 4.47
CA ALA A 40 -9.27 -7.12 3.30
C ALA A 40 -10.22 -6.04 2.74
N LEU A 41 -10.90 -5.28 3.61
CA LEU A 41 -11.74 -4.15 3.19
C LEU A 41 -10.92 -3.02 2.55
N LEU A 42 -9.73 -2.72 3.07
CA LEU A 42 -8.86 -1.68 2.53
C LEU A 42 -8.29 -2.09 1.16
N GLU A 43 -7.79 -3.31 1.03
CA GLU A 43 -7.26 -3.86 -0.23
C GLU A 43 -8.36 -3.93 -1.31
N ALA A 44 -9.54 -4.42 -0.95
CA ALA A 44 -10.70 -4.42 -1.85
C ALA A 44 -11.11 -3.00 -2.28
N THR A 45 -10.97 -2.01 -1.39
CA THR A 45 -11.24 -0.60 -1.74
C THR A 45 -10.22 -0.07 -2.74
N VAL A 46 -8.92 -0.29 -2.51
CA VAL A 46 -7.86 0.09 -3.46
C VAL A 46 -8.09 -0.55 -4.82
N GLN A 47 -8.41 -1.85 -4.84
CA GLN A 47 -8.69 -2.58 -6.08
C GLN A 47 -9.92 -2.02 -6.82
N CYS A 48 -10.98 -1.67 -6.10
CA CYS A 48 -12.16 -1.04 -6.70
C CYS A 48 -11.81 0.34 -7.30
N LEU A 49 -11.04 1.16 -6.58
CA LEU A 49 -10.61 2.48 -7.07
C LEU A 49 -9.78 2.35 -8.34
N VAL A 50 -8.81 1.43 -8.37
CA VAL A 50 -7.95 1.21 -9.53
C VAL A 50 -8.72 0.65 -10.73
N THR A 51 -9.65 -0.29 -10.49
CA THR A 51 -10.35 -1.01 -11.57
C THR A 51 -11.55 -0.24 -12.13
N HIS A 52 -12.25 0.50 -11.28
CA HIS A 52 -13.55 1.08 -11.61
C HIS A 52 -13.60 2.61 -11.46
N GLY A 53 -12.55 3.21 -10.92
CA GLY A 53 -12.53 4.62 -10.52
C GLY A 53 -13.34 4.88 -9.26
N TYR A 54 -13.21 6.10 -8.72
CA TYR A 54 -13.96 6.56 -7.56
C TYR A 54 -15.45 6.45 -7.83
N ALA A 55 -15.98 7.05 -8.89
CA ALA A 55 -17.44 7.16 -9.11
C ALA A 55 -18.19 5.82 -8.99
N LYS A 56 -17.61 4.71 -9.46
CA LYS A 56 -18.22 3.36 -9.45
C LYS A 56 -17.83 2.49 -8.25
N THR A 57 -16.99 3.00 -7.35
CA THR A 57 -16.60 2.31 -6.12
C THR A 57 -17.69 2.47 -5.06
N THR A 58 -18.46 1.41 -4.79
CA THR A 58 -19.54 1.42 -3.79
C THR A 58 -19.20 0.53 -2.60
N THR A 59 -19.75 0.84 -1.42
CA THR A 59 -19.58 0.01 -0.22
C THR A 59 -19.97 -1.45 -0.47
N GLY A 60 -21.09 -1.68 -1.18
CA GLY A 60 -21.53 -3.03 -1.54
C GLY A 60 -20.55 -3.78 -2.46
N ARG A 61 -19.91 -3.09 -3.42
CA ARG A 61 -18.88 -3.70 -4.28
C ARG A 61 -17.63 -4.07 -3.48
N ILE A 62 -17.22 -3.18 -2.57
CA ILE A 62 -16.07 -3.41 -1.70
C ILE A 62 -16.31 -4.61 -0.78
N ALA A 63 -17.47 -4.67 -0.10
CA ALA A 63 -17.84 -5.80 0.73
C ALA A 63 -17.82 -7.13 -0.04
N ALA A 64 -18.41 -7.14 -1.24
CA ALA A 64 -18.41 -8.33 -2.09
C ALA A 64 -16.99 -8.77 -2.46
N LEU A 65 -16.13 -7.83 -2.85
CA LEU A 65 -14.73 -8.12 -3.20
C LEU A 65 -13.89 -8.55 -2.00
N ALA A 66 -14.13 -7.98 -0.83
CA ALA A 66 -13.46 -8.36 0.42
C ALA A 66 -13.99 -9.68 1.02
N ASN A 67 -15.05 -10.27 0.44
CA ASN A 67 -15.79 -11.40 1.00
C ASN A 67 -16.29 -11.13 2.45
N VAL A 68 -16.78 -9.90 2.68
CA VAL A 68 -17.31 -9.44 3.97
C VAL A 68 -18.78 -9.06 3.80
N SER A 69 -19.62 -9.43 4.77
CA SER A 69 -21.03 -9.03 4.73
C SER A 69 -21.19 -7.51 4.90
N ARG A 70 -22.25 -6.93 4.33
CA ARG A 70 -22.53 -5.49 4.49
C ARG A 70 -22.66 -5.08 5.96
N GLY A 71 -23.29 -5.91 6.79
CA GLY A 71 -23.43 -5.66 8.23
C GLY A 71 -22.11 -5.76 8.99
N ALA A 72 -21.17 -6.63 8.55
CA ALA A 72 -19.84 -6.68 9.13
C ALA A 72 -19.00 -5.45 8.72
N GLN A 73 -19.11 -4.98 7.47
CA GLN A 73 -18.38 -3.80 6.99
C GLN A 73 -18.69 -2.55 7.82
N THR A 74 -19.95 -2.30 8.19
CA THR A 74 -20.35 -1.10 8.95
C THR A 74 -19.76 -1.04 10.36
N LEU A 75 -19.32 -2.19 10.91
CA LEU A 75 -18.58 -2.25 12.18
C LEU A 75 -17.14 -1.72 12.06
N TYR A 76 -16.59 -1.68 10.84
CA TYR A 76 -15.25 -1.16 10.56
C TYR A 76 -15.30 0.25 9.98
N PHE A 77 -16.21 0.51 9.05
CA PHE A 77 -16.31 1.78 8.35
C PHE A 77 -17.78 2.12 8.09
N ARG A 78 -18.22 3.25 8.63
CA ARG A 78 -19.62 3.68 8.59
C ARG A 78 -19.98 4.36 7.28
N THR A 79 -19.03 5.10 6.70
CA THR A 79 -19.23 5.83 5.46
C THR A 79 -18.29 5.34 4.36
N ARG A 80 -18.68 5.60 3.11
CA ARG A 80 -17.81 5.37 1.96
C ARG A 80 -16.56 6.24 2.02
N ALA A 81 -16.69 7.50 2.45
CA ALA A 81 -15.59 8.45 2.54
C ALA A 81 -14.56 8.03 3.60
N GLU A 82 -15.01 7.49 4.74
CA GLU A 82 -14.14 6.91 5.77
C GLU A 82 -13.36 5.71 5.23
N LEU A 83 -14.04 4.77 4.59
CA LEU A 83 -13.43 3.58 4.00
C LEU A 83 -12.40 3.92 2.91
N VAL A 84 -12.76 4.84 1.99
CA VAL A 84 -11.86 5.32 0.94
C VAL A 84 -10.67 6.05 1.54
N GLY A 85 -10.89 6.96 2.49
CA GLY A 85 -9.80 7.66 3.17
C GLY A 85 -8.81 6.69 3.82
N ALA A 86 -9.32 5.73 4.59
CA ALA A 86 -8.49 4.71 5.23
C ALA A 86 -7.74 3.83 4.23
N ALA A 87 -8.36 3.48 3.10
CA ALA A 87 -7.74 2.66 2.05
C ALA A 87 -6.57 3.37 1.38
N VAL A 88 -6.71 4.68 1.12
CA VAL A 88 -5.61 5.46 0.56
C VAL A 88 -4.49 5.67 1.59
N THR A 89 -4.81 5.87 2.87
CA THR A 89 -3.79 5.86 3.94
C THR A 89 -3.01 4.56 3.96
N HIS A 90 -3.71 3.42 3.95
CA HIS A 90 -3.07 2.11 3.93
C HIS A 90 -2.14 1.93 2.72
N LEU A 91 -2.58 2.38 1.55
CA LEU A 91 -1.77 2.33 0.34
C LEU A 91 -0.55 3.25 0.41
N ALA A 92 -0.70 4.46 0.95
CA ALA A 92 0.41 5.38 1.16
C ALA A 92 1.46 4.81 2.12
N GLU A 93 1.04 4.13 3.19
CA GLU A 93 1.94 3.43 4.12
C GLU A 93 2.72 2.31 3.42
N GLN A 94 2.07 1.51 2.56
CA GLN A 94 2.74 0.48 1.78
C GLN A 94 3.78 1.08 0.81
N ARG A 95 3.45 2.20 0.15
CA ARG A 95 4.37 2.90 -0.76
C ARG A 95 5.57 3.49 -0.02
N ALA A 96 5.32 4.09 1.14
CA ALA A 96 6.38 4.58 2.01
C ALA A 96 7.33 3.46 2.44
N ALA A 97 6.80 2.31 2.88
CA ALA A 97 7.61 1.16 3.26
C ALA A 97 8.46 0.62 2.09
N ALA A 98 7.91 0.62 0.87
CA ALA A 98 8.66 0.22 -0.33
C ALA A 98 9.78 1.22 -0.67
N ALA A 99 9.52 2.53 -0.58
CA ALA A 99 10.52 3.57 -0.76
C ALA A 99 11.63 3.46 0.30
N HIS A 100 11.25 3.29 1.56
CA HIS A 100 12.17 3.06 2.67
C HIS A 100 13.10 1.88 2.41
N ALA A 101 12.55 0.73 2.01
CA ALA A 101 13.33 -0.47 1.70
C ALA A 101 14.31 -0.25 0.53
N ARG A 102 13.98 0.65 -0.42
CA ARG A 102 14.88 1.03 -1.51
C ARG A 102 16.04 1.89 -1.00
N PHE A 103 15.75 2.88 -0.16
CA PHE A 103 16.76 3.80 0.40
C PHE A 103 17.63 3.16 1.49
N ALA A 104 17.13 2.15 2.20
CA ALA A 104 17.89 1.41 3.21
C ALA A 104 19.11 0.65 2.64
N ARG A 105 19.25 0.55 1.31
CA ARG A 105 20.39 -0.08 0.64
C ARG A 105 21.66 0.77 0.65
N GLY A 106 21.54 2.06 0.99
CA GLY A 106 22.63 3.01 1.05
C GLY A 106 22.21 4.40 0.59
N PRO A 107 23.08 5.42 0.77
CA PRO A 107 22.82 6.77 0.29
C PRO A 107 22.50 6.76 -1.20
N VAL A 108 21.54 7.59 -1.60
CA VAL A 108 21.16 7.79 -3.00
C VAL A 108 21.43 9.23 -3.41
N SER A 109 21.61 9.46 -4.71
CA SER A 109 21.60 10.81 -5.27
C SER A 109 20.20 11.43 -5.19
N ILE A 110 20.15 12.76 -5.23
CA ILE A 110 18.89 13.52 -5.31
C ILE A 110 18.11 13.10 -6.56
N GLU A 111 18.82 12.91 -7.67
CA GLU A 111 18.29 12.44 -8.93
C GLU A 111 17.61 11.07 -8.83
N GLU A 112 18.20 10.12 -8.11
CA GLU A 112 17.60 8.80 -7.86
C GLU A 112 16.37 8.90 -6.95
N ALA A 113 16.42 9.76 -5.92
CA ALA A 113 15.26 10.02 -5.06
C ALA A 113 14.10 10.66 -5.84
N LEU A 114 14.40 11.58 -6.76
CA LEU A 114 13.44 12.17 -7.68
C LEU A 114 12.84 11.15 -8.65
N ASP A 115 13.65 10.21 -9.15
CA ASP A 115 13.15 9.13 -10.01
C ASP A 115 12.16 8.22 -9.26
N VAL A 116 12.40 7.94 -7.97
CA VAL A 116 11.44 7.20 -7.13
C VAL A 116 10.11 7.96 -7.01
N LEU A 117 10.15 9.26 -6.74
CA LEU A 117 8.93 10.08 -6.69
C LEU A 117 8.18 10.10 -8.02
N TRP A 118 8.93 10.14 -9.13
CA TRP A 118 8.35 10.13 -10.47
C TRP A 118 7.70 8.78 -10.82
N GLU A 119 8.37 7.66 -10.51
CA GLU A 119 7.82 6.31 -10.70
C GLU A 119 6.50 6.13 -9.94
N GLU A 120 6.43 6.60 -8.69
CA GLU A 120 5.20 6.56 -7.89
C GLU A 120 4.05 7.34 -8.54
N CYS A 121 4.36 8.49 -9.16
CA CYS A 121 3.36 9.29 -9.86
C CYS A 121 2.95 8.72 -11.23
N GLN A 122 3.57 7.65 -11.72
CA GLN A 122 3.16 6.98 -12.98
C GLN A 122 2.20 5.81 -12.76
N GLY A 123 1.98 5.38 -11.52
CA GLY A 123 1.15 4.21 -11.22
C GLY A 123 -0.36 4.47 -11.35
N VAL A 124 -1.13 3.39 -11.56
CA VAL A 124 -2.61 3.42 -11.56
C VAL A 124 -3.20 3.97 -10.25
N VAL A 125 -2.44 3.85 -9.16
CA VAL A 125 -2.77 4.42 -7.85
C VAL A 125 -2.79 5.96 -7.88
N PHE A 126 -1.88 6.58 -8.62
CA PHE A 126 -1.86 8.03 -8.77
C PHE A 126 -3.11 8.52 -9.49
N ASN A 127 -3.56 7.80 -10.53
CA ASN A 127 -4.81 8.12 -11.24
C ASN A 127 -6.02 8.05 -10.30
N ALA A 128 -6.12 7.00 -9.48
CA ALA A 128 -7.16 6.91 -8.46
C ALA A 128 -7.11 8.09 -7.47
N THR A 129 -5.91 8.51 -7.07
CA THR A 129 -5.73 9.66 -6.16
C THR A 129 -6.16 10.98 -6.81
N LEU A 130 -5.88 11.18 -8.10
CA LEU A 130 -6.37 12.35 -8.87
C LEU A 130 -7.89 12.41 -8.90
N GLU A 131 -8.56 11.28 -9.13
CA GLU A 131 -10.02 11.21 -9.07
C GLU A 131 -10.56 11.61 -7.70
N LEU A 132 -9.89 11.20 -6.62
CA LEU A 132 -10.26 11.57 -5.26
C LEU A 132 -10.06 13.07 -4.99
N TRP A 133 -8.96 13.67 -5.44
CA TRP A 133 -8.76 15.12 -5.34
C TRP A 133 -9.87 15.89 -6.04
N VAL A 134 -10.25 15.48 -7.25
CA VAL A 134 -11.36 16.09 -7.99
C VAL A 134 -12.69 15.90 -7.26
N ALA A 135 -12.99 14.68 -6.81
CA ALA A 135 -14.24 14.37 -6.11
C ALA A 135 -14.38 15.12 -4.77
N SER A 136 -13.27 15.37 -4.08
CA SER A 136 -13.26 16.08 -2.80
C SER A 136 -13.79 17.52 -2.88
N ARG A 137 -13.80 18.13 -4.07
CA ARG A 137 -14.40 19.46 -4.28
C ARG A 137 -15.87 19.52 -3.88
N THR A 138 -16.60 18.41 -4.02
CA THR A 138 -18.04 18.31 -3.74
C THR A 138 -18.38 17.41 -2.55
N ASP A 139 -17.38 16.86 -1.87
CA ASP A 139 -17.53 15.95 -0.73
C ASP A 139 -16.67 16.45 0.45
N PRO A 140 -17.27 17.18 1.41
CA PRO A 140 -16.54 17.76 2.53
C PRO A 140 -15.89 16.72 3.46
N GLU A 141 -16.51 15.55 3.64
CA GLU A 141 -15.98 14.47 4.47
C GLU A 141 -14.75 13.85 3.80
N LEU A 142 -14.83 13.54 2.51
CA LEU A 142 -13.69 13.08 1.72
C LEU A 142 -12.56 14.11 1.73
N ARG A 143 -12.87 15.40 1.53
CA ARG A 143 -11.87 16.49 1.57
C ARG A 143 -11.14 16.54 2.91
N ALA A 144 -11.85 16.42 4.02
CA ALA A 144 -11.24 16.38 5.34
C ALA A 144 -10.33 15.16 5.53
N ASN A 145 -10.73 14.00 5.00
CA ASN A 145 -9.93 12.77 5.04
C ASN A 145 -8.66 12.90 4.18
N LEU A 146 -8.78 13.43 2.95
CA LEU A 146 -7.64 13.65 2.04
C LEU A 146 -6.66 14.68 2.60
N HIS A 147 -7.12 15.78 3.19
CA HIS A 147 -6.22 16.75 3.82
C HIS A 147 -5.42 16.18 5.00
N ARG A 148 -5.99 15.21 5.75
CA ARG A 148 -5.22 14.51 6.79
C ARG A 148 -4.18 13.60 6.16
N LEU A 149 -4.60 12.78 5.20
CA LEU A 149 -3.72 11.90 4.44
C LEU A 149 -2.53 12.65 3.82
N GLU A 150 -2.78 13.76 3.12
CA GLU A 150 -1.73 14.53 2.44
C GLU A 150 -0.67 15.05 3.41
N ARG A 151 -1.08 15.48 4.61
CA ARG A 151 -0.15 15.88 5.67
C ARG A 151 0.68 14.70 6.16
N ASP A 152 0.08 13.54 6.36
CA ASP A 152 0.78 12.34 6.82
C ASP A 152 1.73 11.78 5.76
N VAL A 153 1.33 11.85 4.49
CA VAL A 153 2.18 11.53 3.34
C VAL A 153 3.35 12.50 3.24
N ALA A 154 3.12 13.81 3.34
CA ALA A 154 4.20 14.80 3.30
C ALA A 154 5.24 14.58 4.41
N ARG A 155 4.78 14.30 5.64
CA ARG A 155 5.67 13.95 6.76
C ARG A 155 6.46 12.67 6.50
N THR A 156 5.83 11.67 5.88
CA THR A 156 6.50 10.41 5.55
C THR A 156 7.54 10.62 4.45
N ILE A 157 7.21 11.35 3.38
CA ILE A 157 8.16 11.68 2.32
C ILE A 157 9.35 12.47 2.88
N ALA A 158 9.13 13.45 3.77
CA ALA A 158 10.20 14.19 4.41
C ALA A 158 11.13 13.29 5.25
N ARG A 159 10.56 12.35 6.01
CA ARG A 159 11.34 11.35 6.78
C ARG A 159 12.17 10.44 5.88
N GLU A 160 11.58 9.95 4.79
CA GLU A 160 12.31 9.12 3.83
C GLU A 160 13.40 9.91 3.09
N ALA A 161 13.14 11.18 2.76
CA ALA A 161 14.16 12.04 2.17
C ALA A 161 15.33 12.28 3.12
N GLU A 162 15.07 12.45 4.42
CA GLU A 162 16.13 12.55 5.43
C GLU A 162 16.96 11.27 5.55
N ALA A 163 16.30 10.11 5.57
CA ALA A 163 16.98 8.82 5.60
C ALA A 163 17.83 8.58 4.33
N ALA A 164 17.35 9.02 3.17
CA ALA A 164 17.96 8.79 1.87
C ALA A 164 19.12 9.76 1.55
N LEU A 165 18.97 11.04 1.89
CA LEU A 165 19.84 12.14 1.45
C LEU A 165 20.68 12.75 2.59
N GLY A 166 20.44 12.37 3.84
CA GLY A 166 21.25 12.77 4.99
C GLY A 166 21.30 14.29 5.18
N ASP A 167 22.53 14.85 5.19
CA ASP A 167 22.76 16.27 5.48
C ASP A 167 22.09 17.21 4.47
N ILE A 168 21.93 16.77 3.21
CA ILE A 168 21.22 17.53 2.18
C ILE A 168 19.78 17.79 2.64
N ALA A 169 19.10 16.77 3.16
CA ALA A 169 17.70 16.89 3.59
C ALA A 169 17.52 17.68 4.90
N ARG A 170 18.59 17.87 5.68
CA ARG A 170 18.58 18.65 6.92
C ARG A 170 18.86 20.14 6.72
N ARG A 171 19.21 20.58 5.50
CA ARG A 171 19.49 22.00 5.26
C ARG A 171 18.23 22.86 5.43
N PRO A 172 18.36 24.13 5.85
CA PRO A 172 17.23 25.06 5.85
C PRO A 172 16.57 25.18 4.47
N GLY A 173 15.24 25.23 4.44
CA GLY A 173 14.46 25.36 3.20
C GLY A 173 14.23 24.07 2.42
N PHE A 174 14.91 22.96 2.76
CA PHE A 174 14.77 21.70 2.04
C PHE A 174 13.32 21.19 1.98
N ALA A 175 12.58 21.34 3.08
CA ALA A 175 11.17 20.92 3.14
C ALA A 175 10.29 21.69 2.14
N ASP A 176 10.53 23.00 1.96
CA ASP A 176 9.79 23.84 1.01
C ASP A 176 10.19 23.49 -0.44
N ASP A 177 11.48 23.28 -0.69
CA ASP A 177 12.01 22.83 -1.98
C ASP A 177 11.47 21.45 -2.36
N LEU A 178 11.34 20.54 -1.39
CA LEU A 178 10.75 19.22 -1.57
C LEU A 178 9.26 19.31 -1.90
N ILE A 179 8.51 20.21 -1.26
CA ILE A 179 7.11 20.49 -1.62
C ILE A 179 7.02 20.99 -3.07
N PHE A 180 7.91 21.91 -3.48
CA PHE A 180 7.97 22.39 -4.85
C PHE A 180 8.30 21.27 -5.84
N ALA A 181 9.25 20.40 -5.51
CA ALA A 181 9.60 19.24 -6.32
C ALA A 181 8.40 18.29 -6.47
N ILE A 182 7.73 17.94 -5.38
CA ILE A 182 6.54 17.07 -5.40
C ILE A 182 5.41 17.69 -6.24
N ALA A 183 5.13 18.99 -6.06
CA ALA A 183 4.11 19.69 -6.84
C ALA A 183 4.44 19.67 -8.34
N THR A 184 5.71 19.87 -8.70
CA THR A 184 6.19 19.83 -10.08
C THR A 184 6.06 18.43 -10.69
N VAL A 185 6.52 17.40 -9.96
CA VAL A 185 6.43 15.98 -10.37
C VAL A 185 4.97 15.59 -10.62
N ARG A 186 4.06 15.94 -9.69
CA ARG A 186 2.62 15.67 -9.81
C ARG A 186 2.00 16.40 -11.00
N GLY A 187 2.36 17.67 -11.22
CA GLY A 187 1.90 18.45 -12.37
C GLY A 187 2.31 17.82 -13.69
N LEU A 188 3.56 17.37 -13.81
CA LEU A 188 4.03 16.63 -14.99
C LEU A 188 3.30 15.30 -15.17
N ALA A 189 3.08 14.56 -14.08
CA ALA A 189 2.39 13.28 -14.12
C ALA A 189 0.93 13.45 -14.57
N LEU A 190 0.25 14.52 -14.13
CA LEU A 190 -1.09 14.86 -14.59
C LEU A 190 -1.14 15.06 -16.11
N LEU A 191 -0.16 15.76 -16.70
CA LEU A 191 -0.09 15.98 -18.15
C LEU A 191 0.10 14.68 -18.95
N ARG A 192 0.60 13.59 -18.34
CA ARG A 192 0.68 12.28 -19.02
C ARG A 192 -0.68 11.70 -19.36
N ILE A 193 -1.66 11.96 -18.50
CA ILE A 193 -3.02 11.41 -18.62
C ILE A 193 -3.69 12.03 -19.85
N SER A 194 -3.52 13.33 -20.08
CA SER A 194 -4.04 13.99 -21.27
C SER A 194 -3.26 13.64 -22.55
N ASN A 195 -1.96 13.40 -22.44
CA ASN A 195 -1.09 13.15 -23.59
C ASN A 195 -1.09 11.69 -24.08
N GLY A 196 -2.07 10.88 -23.64
CA GLY A 196 -2.24 9.49 -24.09
C GLY A 196 -1.02 8.60 -23.85
N GLY A 197 -0.17 8.93 -22.89
CA GLY A 197 1.01 8.13 -22.57
C GLY A 197 2.12 8.15 -23.61
N SER A 198 2.32 9.24 -24.38
CA SER A 198 3.51 9.39 -25.23
C SER A 198 4.79 9.37 -24.40
N GLY A 199 5.32 8.16 -24.15
CA GLY A 199 6.36 7.91 -23.17
C GLY A 199 7.66 8.63 -23.50
N ARG A 200 7.99 8.81 -24.79
CA ARG A 200 9.23 9.48 -25.22
C ARG A 200 9.24 10.98 -24.90
N ALA A 201 8.17 11.71 -25.25
CA ALA A 201 8.08 13.14 -24.99
C ALA A 201 8.08 13.43 -23.49
N MET A 202 7.32 12.64 -22.72
CA MET A 202 7.28 12.81 -21.27
C MET A 202 8.60 12.43 -20.60
N ASN A 203 9.27 11.36 -21.04
CA ASN A 203 10.58 11.00 -20.48
C ASN A 203 11.60 12.11 -20.74
N HIS A 204 11.58 12.75 -21.92
CA HIS A 204 12.44 13.89 -22.19
C HIS A 204 12.16 15.08 -21.27
N LEU A 205 10.88 15.44 -21.10
CA LEU A 205 10.46 16.52 -20.20
C LEU A 205 10.81 16.22 -18.73
N TRP A 206 10.68 14.96 -18.32
CA TRP A 206 11.11 14.51 -17.00
C TRP A 206 12.60 14.71 -16.82
N GLN A 207 13.45 14.25 -17.75
CA GLN A 207 14.90 14.39 -17.61
C GLN A 207 15.33 15.87 -17.47
N GLN A 208 14.76 16.77 -18.27
CA GLN A 208 15.04 18.21 -18.16
C GLN A 208 14.59 18.79 -16.82
N THR A 209 13.42 18.37 -16.32
CA THR A 209 12.87 18.86 -15.06
C THR A 209 13.63 18.31 -13.87
N ARG A 210 13.97 17.02 -13.88
CA ARG A 210 14.76 16.33 -12.87
C ARG A 210 16.08 17.04 -12.60
N THR A 211 16.82 17.41 -13.65
CA THR A 211 18.08 18.17 -13.48
C THR A 211 17.87 19.52 -12.79
N ARG A 212 16.76 20.22 -13.06
CA ARG A 212 16.44 21.49 -12.40
C ARG A 212 16.05 21.29 -10.94
N LEU A 213 15.21 20.29 -10.67
CA LEU A 213 14.81 19.93 -9.31
C LEU A 213 15.98 19.42 -8.47
N ALA A 214 16.92 18.69 -9.07
CA ALA A 214 18.12 18.22 -8.37
C ALA A 214 18.97 19.40 -7.88
N ARG A 215 19.17 20.43 -8.72
CA ARG A 215 19.88 21.66 -8.31
C ARG A 215 19.13 22.45 -7.25
N LEU A 216 17.79 22.47 -7.32
CA LEU A 216 16.97 23.12 -6.30
C LEU A 216 17.11 22.43 -4.94
N LEU A 217 17.20 21.09 -4.93
CA LEU A 217 17.27 20.27 -3.72
C LEU A 217 18.69 20.06 -3.18
N SER A 218 19.72 20.33 -3.98
CA SER A 218 21.12 20.35 -3.56
C SER A 218 21.35 21.40 -2.47
#